data_AF-A0A4Y2TH87-F1
#
_entry.id   AF-A0A4Y2TH87-F1
#
_cell.length_a   1.000
_cell.length_b   1.000
_cell.length_c   1.000
_cell.angle_alpha   90.00
_cell.angle_beta   90.00
_cell.angle_gamma   90.00
#
_symmetry.space_group_name_H-M   'P 1'
#
loop_
_entity.id
_entity.type
_entity.pdbx_description
1 polymer ?
#
loop_
_entity_poly.entity_id
_entity_poly.type
_entity_poly.pdbx_seq_one_letter_code
_entity_poly.pdbx_strand_id
1 'polypeptide(L)'
;MIHRIASTINGDRFQGKSIRSNDEICILEAMRLIISSHPSSGRQDILAKKLHTITPMHMTRRHLEEFQKATHCNLCKKWLGKDRVRDHDHLSGKYRQALHNKCNLQLKQRKMIPCIFHNLRNYDGHLIMQGLGKLQDHQVDVIPNNMEKYISFSIRRRKENPVTLQFVDSFQFLNTSLQKLVENLDHSKFSIMKSCMSSPHRDLLLKKGIYPY
;
A
#
# COMPACT_ATOMS: atom_id res chain seq x y z
N MET A 1 15.65 11.05 -1.01
CA MET A 1 14.23 10.83 -1.49
C MET A 1 13.19 11.83 -0.96
N ILE A 2 13.29 12.30 0.30
CA ILE A 2 12.24 13.15 0.93
C ILE A 2 12.67 14.61 1.12
N HIS A 3 13.97 14.91 0.97
CA HIS A 3 14.52 16.26 1.06
C HIS A 3 13.90 17.26 0.07
N ARG A 4 13.38 16.78 -1.07
CA ARG A 4 12.70 17.60 -2.10
C ARG A 4 11.17 17.62 -2.01
N ILE A 5 10.55 16.61 -1.40
CA ILE A 5 9.11 16.68 -1.10
C ILE A 5 8.88 17.66 0.05
N ALA A 6 9.75 17.69 1.06
CA ALA A 6 9.68 18.66 2.16
C ALA A 6 9.94 20.11 1.73
N SER A 7 10.89 20.36 0.81
CA SER A 7 11.18 21.72 0.32
C SER A 7 10.13 22.24 -0.67
N THR A 8 9.37 21.37 -1.34
CA THR A 8 8.22 21.79 -2.15
C THR A 8 7.02 22.22 -1.27
N ILE A 9 6.97 21.80 -0.01
CA ILE A 9 5.93 22.20 0.95
C ILE A 9 6.30 23.52 1.66
N ASN A 10 7.60 23.82 1.84
CA ASN A 10 8.06 24.95 2.66
C ASN A 10 8.83 26.08 1.92
N GLY A 11 9.08 26.00 0.61
CA GLY A 11 9.50 27.16 -0.19
C GLY A 11 10.96 27.63 -0.08
N ASP A 12 11.87 26.90 0.59
CA ASP A 12 13.25 27.35 0.80
C ASP A 12 14.30 26.82 -0.20
N ARG A 13 15.25 27.68 -0.59
CA ARG A 13 16.41 27.39 -1.47
C ARG A 13 17.52 26.63 -0.73
N PHE A 14 18.12 25.67 -1.43
CA PHE A 14 19.24 24.84 -0.95
C PHE A 14 20.61 25.54 -1.05
N GLN A 15 21.39 25.54 0.04
CA GLN A 15 22.85 25.67 0.02
C GLN A 15 23.49 24.34 0.45
N GLY A 16 24.53 23.91 -0.27
CA GLY A 16 25.09 22.56 -0.22
C GLY A 16 25.80 22.20 1.08
N LYS A 17 25.39 21.09 1.70
CA LYS A 17 26.19 20.29 2.65
C LYS A 17 25.96 18.79 2.41
N SER A 18 26.98 18.00 2.79
CA SER A 18 27.19 16.56 2.58
C SER A 18 25.94 15.66 2.46
N ILE A 19 25.94 14.82 1.41
CA ILE A 19 24.77 14.09 0.88
C ILE A 19 24.39 12.84 1.73
N ARG A 20 25.32 12.21 2.46
CA ARG A 20 25.08 10.90 3.11
C ARG A 20 24.25 10.93 4.39
N SER A 21 24.41 11.93 5.26
CA SER A 21 23.66 12.02 6.54
C SER A 21 22.20 12.46 6.36
N ASN A 22 21.89 13.08 5.22
CA ASN A 22 20.61 13.72 4.96
C ASN A 22 19.55 12.74 4.40
N ASP A 23 19.96 11.65 3.74
CA ASP A 23 19.03 10.64 3.22
C ASP A 23 18.47 9.72 4.33
N GLU A 24 19.28 9.36 5.33
CA GLU A 24 18.84 8.58 6.50
C GLU A 24 17.77 9.32 7.31
N ILE A 25 17.99 10.63 7.58
CA ILE A 25 17.02 11.48 8.29
C ILE A 25 15.71 11.55 7.50
N CYS A 26 15.81 11.76 6.18
CA CYS A 26 14.67 11.83 5.28
C CYS A 26 13.81 10.56 5.28
N ILE A 27 14.43 9.38 5.13
CA ILE A 27 13.73 8.10 5.11
C ILE A 27 13.04 7.86 6.45
N LEU A 28 13.75 8.06 7.56
CA LEU A 28 13.19 7.94 8.90
C LEU A 28 12.04 8.92 9.14
N GLU A 29 12.10 10.12 8.58
CA GLU A 29 11.06 11.14 8.70
C GLU A 29 9.83 10.85 7.83
N ALA A 30 10.00 10.35 6.61
CA ALA A 30 8.86 9.86 5.81
C ALA A 30 8.26 8.58 6.37
N MET A 31 9.09 7.69 6.91
CA MET A 31 8.60 6.55 7.67
C MET A 31 7.86 7.00 8.92
N ARG A 32 8.30 8.05 9.62
CA ARG A 32 7.51 8.68 10.68
C ARG A 32 6.22 9.29 10.13
N LEU A 33 6.18 9.92 8.96
CA LEU A 33 4.92 10.42 8.39
C LEU A 33 3.97 9.27 8.01
N ILE A 34 4.51 8.14 7.56
CA ILE A 34 3.75 6.95 7.26
C ILE A 34 3.29 6.29 8.55
N ILE A 35 4.15 6.13 9.56
CA ILE A 35 3.95 5.27 10.74
C ILE A 35 3.51 6.03 12.00
N SER A 36 3.73 7.34 12.10
CA SER A 36 3.55 8.08 13.35
C SER A 36 2.10 8.14 13.80
N SER A 37 1.99 7.94 15.10
CA SER A 37 0.85 8.05 15.99
C SER A 37 0.76 9.47 16.55
N HIS A 38 0.66 10.52 15.72
CA HIS A 38 0.16 11.80 16.23
C HIS A 38 -1.38 11.74 16.24
N PRO A 39 -2.02 11.82 17.42
CA PRO A 39 -3.45 11.54 17.62
C PRO A 39 -4.40 12.53 16.90
N SER A 40 -3.87 13.54 16.22
CA SER A 40 -4.63 14.54 15.49
C SER A 40 -4.41 14.57 13.97
N SER A 41 -3.54 13.74 13.37
CA SER A 41 -3.21 13.91 11.92
C SER A 41 -2.66 12.70 11.13
N GLY A 42 -2.64 11.48 11.67
CA GLY A 42 -2.06 10.32 10.98
C GLY A 42 -2.87 9.80 9.77
N ARG A 43 -2.31 9.84 8.54
CA ARG A 43 -2.92 9.21 7.34
C ARG A 43 -3.20 7.71 7.55
N GLN A 44 -2.38 7.03 8.35
CA GLN A 44 -2.60 5.63 8.71
C GLN A 44 -3.91 5.39 9.46
N ASP A 45 -4.30 6.29 10.38
CA ASP A 45 -5.52 6.10 11.17
C ASP A 45 -6.76 6.29 10.30
N ILE A 46 -6.71 7.21 9.32
CA ILE A 46 -7.75 7.39 8.31
C ILE A 46 -7.88 6.12 7.45
N LEU A 47 -6.76 5.58 6.96
CA LEU A 47 -6.75 4.35 6.16
C LEU A 47 -7.18 3.14 6.98
N ALA A 48 -6.78 3.06 8.24
CA ALA A 48 -7.18 2.00 9.16
C ALA A 48 -8.67 2.05 9.44
N LYS A 49 -9.24 3.23 9.71
CA LYS A 49 -10.68 3.42 9.85
C LYS A 49 -11.41 2.97 8.59
N LYS A 50 -10.98 3.42 7.41
CA LYS A 50 -11.56 2.99 6.12
C LYS A 50 -11.48 1.49 5.90
N LEU A 51 -10.35 0.87 6.24
CA LEU A 51 -10.18 -0.57 6.09
C LEU A 51 -11.04 -1.36 7.06
N HIS A 52 -11.33 -0.85 8.27
CA HIS A 52 -12.15 -1.55 9.27
C HIS A 52 -13.65 -1.32 9.11
N THR A 53 -14.07 -0.18 8.56
CA THR A 53 -15.46 0.08 8.22
C THR A 53 -15.92 -0.84 7.09
N ILE A 54 -17.08 -1.47 7.26
CA ILE A 54 -17.77 -2.21 6.21
C ILE A 54 -18.82 -1.28 5.62
N THR A 55 -18.55 -0.78 4.40
CA THR A 55 -19.53 0.01 3.65
C THR A 55 -20.77 -0.86 3.38
N PRO A 56 -21.99 -0.38 3.72
CA PRO A 56 -23.21 -1.14 3.48
C PRO A 56 -23.35 -1.58 2.03
N MET A 57 -23.84 -2.81 1.83
CA MET A 57 -23.99 -3.38 0.50
C MET A 57 -25.05 -2.64 -0.31
N HIS A 58 -24.68 -2.22 -1.52
CA HIS A 58 -25.60 -1.63 -2.49
C HIS A 58 -26.02 -2.67 -3.54
N MET A 59 -27.31 -3.03 -3.52
CA MET A 59 -27.91 -4.00 -4.43
C MET A 59 -28.77 -3.30 -5.48
N THR A 60 -28.38 -3.41 -6.76
CA THR A 60 -29.25 -3.03 -7.87
C THR A 60 -30.27 -4.15 -8.12
N ARG A 61 -31.34 -3.84 -8.89
CA ARG A 61 -32.30 -4.86 -9.33
C ARG A 61 -31.60 -6.02 -10.04
N ARG A 62 -30.64 -5.72 -10.93
CA ARG A 62 -29.84 -6.73 -11.62
C ARG A 62 -29.06 -7.63 -10.64
N HIS A 63 -28.43 -7.06 -9.62
CA HIS A 63 -27.70 -7.86 -8.62
C HIS A 63 -28.63 -8.78 -7.83
N LEU A 64 -29.84 -8.33 -7.51
CA LEU A 64 -30.85 -9.15 -6.83
C LEU A 64 -31.26 -10.34 -7.71
N GLU A 65 -31.51 -10.11 -9.00
CA GLU A 65 -31.85 -11.16 -9.95
C GLU A 65 -30.69 -12.16 -10.13
N GLU A 66 -29.46 -11.68 -10.26
CA GLU A 66 -28.25 -12.51 -10.34
C GLU A 66 -28.09 -13.38 -9.08
N PHE A 67 -28.28 -12.80 -7.89
CA PHE A 67 -28.21 -13.53 -6.63
C PHE A 67 -29.32 -14.59 -6.49
N GLN A 68 -30.55 -14.25 -6.86
CA GLN A 68 -31.69 -15.16 -6.79
C GLN A 68 -31.54 -16.36 -7.74
N LYS A 69 -31.03 -16.10 -8.96
CA LYS A 69 -30.80 -17.12 -9.99
C LYS A 69 -29.55 -17.97 -9.73
N ALA A 70 -28.64 -17.53 -8.84
CA ALA A 70 -27.43 -18.28 -8.54
C ALA A 70 -27.75 -19.62 -7.85
N THR A 71 -27.45 -20.72 -8.55
CA THR A 71 -27.62 -22.10 -8.07
C THR A 71 -26.34 -22.69 -7.49
N HIS A 72 -25.17 -22.22 -7.96
CA HIS A 72 -23.85 -22.71 -7.57
C HIS A 72 -22.98 -21.59 -7.03
N CYS A 73 -22.10 -21.93 -6.10
CA CYS A 73 -21.17 -21.02 -5.47
C CYS A 73 -20.13 -20.55 -6.48
N ASN A 74 -19.96 -19.23 -6.63
CA ASN A 74 -19.03 -18.69 -7.61
C ASN A 74 -17.57 -19.07 -7.35
N LEU A 75 -17.19 -19.37 -6.10
CA LEU A 75 -15.83 -19.77 -5.73
C LEU A 75 -15.59 -21.27 -5.93
N CYS A 76 -16.32 -22.13 -5.20
CA CYS A 76 -16.06 -23.58 -5.19
C CYS A 76 -16.86 -24.36 -6.24
N LYS A 77 -17.76 -23.70 -6.97
CA LYS A 77 -18.63 -24.27 -8.03
C LYS A 77 -19.63 -25.34 -7.59
N LYS A 78 -19.80 -25.56 -6.28
CA LYS A 78 -20.79 -26.51 -5.72
C LYS A 78 -22.15 -25.85 -5.49
N TRP A 79 -23.22 -26.65 -5.45
CA TRP A 79 -24.58 -26.18 -5.22
C TRP A 79 -24.73 -25.39 -3.92
N LEU A 80 -25.42 -24.24 -3.96
CA LEU A 80 -25.53 -23.29 -2.84
C LEU A 80 -26.54 -23.72 -1.78
N GLY A 81 -27.71 -24.19 -2.20
CA GLY A 81 -28.81 -24.52 -1.31
C GLY A 81 -29.20 -23.39 -0.36
N LYS A 82 -29.38 -23.72 0.92
CA LYS A 82 -29.75 -22.77 1.98
C LYS A 82 -28.58 -21.92 2.48
N ASP A 83 -27.33 -22.29 2.18
CA ASP A 83 -26.11 -21.59 2.63
C ASP A 83 -25.70 -20.46 1.66
N ARG A 84 -26.67 -19.87 0.95
CA ARG A 84 -26.41 -18.85 -0.05
C ARG A 84 -26.27 -17.47 0.59
N VAL A 85 -25.05 -16.93 0.61
CA VAL A 85 -24.72 -15.60 1.12
C VAL A 85 -24.25 -14.65 0.01
N ARG A 86 -24.36 -13.35 0.27
CA ARG A 86 -23.94 -12.26 -0.64
C ARG A 86 -22.55 -11.78 -0.27
N ASP A 87 -21.58 -12.02 -1.15
CA ASP A 87 -20.26 -11.39 -1.07
C ASP A 87 -20.32 -9.96 -1.62
N HIS A 88 -19.63 -9.04 -0.95
CA HIS A 88 -19.55 -7.66 -1.39
C HIS A 88 -18.21 -7.03 -1.00
N ASP A 89 -17.88 -5.96 -1.71
CA ASP A 89 -16.72 -5.16 -1.41
C ASP A 89 -16.96 -4.24 -0.22
N HIS A 90 -16.19 -4.43 0.86
CA HIS A 90 -16.38 -3.65 2.09
C HIS A 90 -15.92 -2.19 1.95
N LEU A 91 -15.16 -1.84 0.90
CA LEU A 91 -14.77 -0.44 0.65
C LEU A 91 -15.83 0.31 -0.15
N SER A 92 -16.29 -0.25 -1.27
CA SER A 92 -17.26 0.38 -2.19
C SER A 92 -18.72 0.02 -1.92
N GLY A 93 -19.00 -1.01 -1.12
CA GLY A 93 -20.34 -1.57 -0.92
C GLY A 93 -20.85 -2.40 -2.11
N LYS A 94 -20.06 -2.56 -3.18
CA LYS A 94 -20.52 -3.21 -4.41
C LYS A 94 -20.67 -4.72 -4.20
N TYR A 95 -21.85 -5.26 -4.52
CA TYR A 95 -22.07 -6.70 -4.60
C TYR A 95 -21.14 -7.35 -5.64
N ARG A 96 -20.60 -8.51 -5.30
CA ARG A 96 -19.67 -9.25 -6.16
C ARG A 96 -20.29 -10.55 -6.65
N GLN A 97 -20.81 -11.38 -5.75
CA GLN A 97 -21.21 -12.75 -6.08
C GLN A 97 -22.00 -13.47 -4.99
N ALA A 98 -22.65 -14.57 -5.37
CA ALA A 98 -23.27 -15.52 -4.46
C ALA A 98 -22.27 -16.62 -4.07
N LEU A 99 -22.14 -16.86 -2.76
CA LEU A 99 -21.19 -17.83 -2.19
C LEU A 99 -21.83 -18.66 -1.08
N HIS A 100 -21.18 -19.77 -0.74
CA HIS A 100 -21.33 -20.39 0.58
C HIS A 100 -20.77 -19.49 1.67
N ASN A 101 -21.28 -19.56 2.89
CA ASN A 101 -20.74 -18.75 4.00
C ASN A 101 -19.24 -19.03 4.23
N LYS A 102 -18.83 -20.31 4.18
CA LYS A 102 -17.41 -20.70 4.28
C LYS A 102 -16.56 -20.10 3.16
N CYS A 103 -17.07 -20.09 1.92
CA CYS A 103 -16.36 -19.52 0.78
C CYS A 103 -16.23 -18.00 0.91
N ASN A 104 -17.28 -17.32 1.40
CA ASN A 104 -17.26 -15.89 1.66
C ASN A 104 -16.21 -15.51 2.70
N LEU A 105 -16.09 -16.28 3.79
CA LEU A 105 -15.08 -16.04 4.82
C LEU A 105 -13.64 -16.18 4.31
N GLN A 106 -13.40 -17.01 3.28
CA GLN A 106 -12.07 -17.13 2.64
C GLN A 106 -11.70 -15.87 1.84
N LEU A 107 -12.68 -15.11 1.35
CA LEU A 107 -12.48 -13.86 0.61
C LEU A 107 -12.48 -12.63 1.53
N LYS A 108 -12.40 -12.83 2.86
CA LYS A 108 -12.35 -11.74 3.83
C LYS A 108 -11.24 -10.76 3.47
N GLN A 109 -11.62 -9.48 3.33
CA GLN A 109 -10.68 -8.41 3.05
C GLN A 109 -9.59 -8.33 4.14
N ARG A 110 -8.34 -8.47 3.72
CA ARG A 110 -7.17 -8.34 4.59
C ARG A 110 -7.02 -6.89 5.05
N LYS A 111 -6.69 -6.67 6.32
CA LYS A 111 -6.36 -5.34 6.87
C LYS A 111 -4.87 -5.05 6.64
N MET A 112 -4.47 -5.03 5.37
CA MET A 112 -3.09 -4.89 4.95
C MET A 112 -2.98 -3.80 3.88
N ILE A 113 -1.96 -2.96 3.98
CA ILE A 113 -1.61 -1.96 2.95
C ILE A 113 -0.23 -2.31 2.40
N PRO A 114 -0.09 -2.62 1.10
CA PRO A 114 1.21 -2.83 0.50
C PRO A 114 1.94 -1.49 0.32
N CYS A 115 3.16 -1.43 0.82
CA CYS A 115 4.14 -0.36 0.60
C CYS A 115 5.16 -0.86 -0.43
N ILE A 116 4.95 -0.51 -1.69
CA ILE A 116 5.74 -1.03 -2.81
C ILE A 116 6.93 -0.11 -3.06
N PHE A 117 8.12 -0.68 -2.99
CA PHE A 117 9.39 -0.04 -3.32
C PHE A 117 10.03 -0.81 -4.47
N HIS A 118 10.81 -0.14 -5.32
CA HIS A 118 11.52 -0.80 -6.40
C HIS A 118 12.98 -0.97 -6.01
N ASN A 119 13.46 -2.22 -5.93
CA ASN A 119 14.79 -2.59 -5.46
C ASN A 119 15.05 -2.33 -3.96
N LEU A 120 13.98 -2.43 -3.16
CA LEU A 120 13.97 -2.22 -1.71
C LEU A 120 15.08 -2.96 -0.99
N ARG A 121 15.30 -4.23 -1.36
CA ARG A 121 16.24 -5.12 -0.70
C ARG A 121 17.68 -4.60 -0.72
N ASN A 122 18.07 -3.90 -1.79
CA ASN A 122 19.46 -3.50 -2.00
C ASN A 122 19.75 -2.04 -1.61
N TYR A 123 18.71 -1.22 -1.47
CA TYR A 123 18.84 0.20 -1.12
C TYR A 123 18.20 0.48 0.24
N ASP A 124 16.90 0.79 0.27
CA ASP A 124 16.27 1.36 1.48
C ASP A 124 15.96 0.35 2.59
N GLY A 125 15.96 -0.95 2.31
CA GLY A 125 15.43 -1.98 3.23
C GLY A 125 16.11 -2.00 4.59
N HIS A 126 17.44 -1.84 4.63
CA HIS A 126 18.21 -1.83 5.87
C HIS A 126 17.95 -0.56 6.70
N LEU A 127 17.88 0.61 6.07
CA LEU A 127 17.57 1.89 6.72
C LEU A 127 16.16 1.89 7.31
N ILE A 128 15.20 1.38 6.54
CA ILE A 128 13.82 1.21 6.97
C ILE A 128 13.79 0.30 8.20
N MET A 129 14.42 -0.88 8.15
CA MET A 129 14.42 -1.82 9.26
C MET A 129 15.02 -1.24 10.54
N GLN A 130 16.11 -0.48 10.44
CA GLN A 130 16.70 0.25 11.57
C GLN A 130 15.71 1.27 12.18
N GLY A 131 14.92 1.93 11.34
CA GLY A 131 13.84 2.82 11.78
C GLY A 131 12.72 2.06 12.49
N LEU A 132 12.27 0.94 11.92
CA LEU A 132 11.20 0.12 12.48
C LEU A 132 11.59 -0.48 13.83
N GLY A 133 12.86 -0.89 14.01
CA GLY A 133 13.37 -1.44 15.27
C GLY A 133 13.31 -0.46 16.45
N LYS A 134 13.14 0.84 16.19
CA LYS A 134 12.98 1.86 17.24
C LYS A 134 11.53 2.01 17.72
N LEU A 135 10.56 1.37 17.07
CA LEU A 135 9.14 1.50 17.38
C LEU A 135 8.71 0.42 18.39
N GLN A 136 8.38 0.85 19.62
CA GLN A 136 8.06 -0.07 20.72
C GLN A 136 6.62 -0.60 20.69
N ASP A 137 5.68 0.16 20.11
CA ASP A 137 4.25 -0.14 20.05
C ASP A 137 3.82 -0.93 18.80
N HIS A 138 4.80 -1.34 18.00
CA HIS A 138 4.59 -2.09 16.78
C HIS A 138 5.18 -3.51 16.87
N GLN A 139 4.60 -4.41 16.09
CA GLN A 139 5.14 -5.73 15.82
C GLN A 139 5.73 -5.70 14.40
N VAL A 140 6.99 -6.11 14.29
CA VAL A 140 7.67 -6.29 13.01
C VAL A 140 7.74 -7.78 12.71
N ASP A 141 7.38 -8.16 11.49
CA ASP A 141 7.51 -9.53 10.97
C ASP A 141 8.38 -9.49 9.71
N VAL A 142 9.33 -10.41 9.59
CA VAL A 142 10.40 -10.34 8.60
C VAL A 142 10.63 -11.71 7.99
N ILE A 143 10.72 -11.75 6.66
CA ILE A 143 11.22 -12.90 5.91
C ILE A 143 12.65 -12.56 5.47
N PRO A 144 13.69 -12.99 6.20
CA PRO A 144 15.07 -12.69 5.86
C PRO A 144 15.53 -13.47 4.63
N ASN A 145 16.46 -12.90 3.89
CA ASN A 145 17.23 -13.58 2.84
C ASN A 145 18.62 -13.96 3.35
N ASN A 146 19.25 -13.01 4.02
CA ASN A 146 20.50 -13.15 4.76
C ASN A 146 20.46 -12.12 5.92
N MET A 147 21.59 -11.90 6.59
CA MET A 147 21.65 -11.00 7.75
C MET A 147 21.42 -9.52 7.43
N GLU A 148 21.60 -9.10 6.17
CA GLU A 148 21.50 -7.70 5.74
C GLU A 148 20.30 -7.44 4.83
N LYS A 149 19.82 -8.49 4.14
CA LYS A 149 18.82 -8.43 3.07
C LYS A 149 17.56 -9.16 3.48
N TYR A 150 16.43 -8.52 3.25
CA TYR A 150 15.10 -9.06 3.54
C TYR A 150 14.35 -9.36 2.23
N ILE A 151 13.59 -10.46 2.17
CA ILE A 151 12.64 -10.75 1.06
C ILE A 151 11.44 -9.82 1.19
N SER A 152 10.86 -9.76 2.39
CA SER A 152 9.75 -8.87 2.73
C SER A 152 9.78 -8.65 4.23
N PHE A 153 9.23 -7.53 4.65
CA PHE A 153 8.97 -7.27 6.06
C PHE A 153 7.67 -6.50 6.19
N SER A 154 7.05 -6.60 7.35
CA SER A 154 5.81 -5.93 7.66
C SER A 154 5.84 -5.34 9.05
N ILE A 155 5.03 -4.30 9.25
CA ILE A 155 4.84 -3.68 10.54
C ILE A 155 3.36 -3.56 10.85
N ARG A 156 2.99 -3.92 12.07
CA ARG A 156 1.61 -3.93 12.56
C ARG A 156 1.55 -3.26 13.92
N ARG A 157 0.64 -2.30 14.11
CA ARG A 157 0.40 -1.73 15.45
C ARG A 157 -0.14 -2.79 16.40
N ARG A 158 0.30 -2.79 17.65
CA ARG A 158 -0.17 -3.75 18.67
C ARG A 158 -1.55 -3.39 19.24
N LYS A 159 -1.92 -2.10 19.24
CA LYS A 159 -3.19 -1.59 19.77
C LYS A 159 -4.36 -1.79 18.78
N GLU A 160 -5.59 -1.47 19.22
CA GLU A 160 -6.86 -1.80 18.58
C GLU A 160 -6.96 -1.44 17.08
N ASN A 161 -7.71 -2.27 16.33
CA ASN A 161 -7.89 -2.21 14.87
C ASN A 161 -6.58 -2.22 14.07
N PRO A 162 -5.74 -3.25 14.27
CA PRO A 162 -4.41 -3.26 13.68
C PRO A 162 -4.47 -3.40 12.16
N VAL A 163 -3.77 -2.51 11.47
CA VAL A 163 -3.46 -2.63 10.04
C VAL A 163 -1.99 -2.99 9.90
N THR A 164 -1.72 -3.92 8.99
CA THR A 164 -0.36 -4.30 8.62
C THR A 164 0.09 -3.47 7.42
N LEU A 165 1.20 -2.75 7.54
CA LEU A 165 1.92 -2.28 6.37
C LEU A 165 2.87 -3.38 5.91
N GLN A 166 2.73 -3.82 4.66
CA GLN A 166 3.58 -4.85 4.06
C GLN A 166 4.55 -4.20 3.08
N PHE A 167 5.84 -4.24 3.37
CA PHE A 167 6.86 -3.72 2.46
C PHE A 167 7.24 -4.79 1.43
N VAL A 168 7.13 -4.42 0.16
CA VAL A 168 7.31 -5.33 -0.98
C VAL A 168 8.31 -4.73 -1.95
N ASP A 169 9.29 -5.54 -2.34
CA ASP A 169 10.24 -5.21 -3.40
C ASP A 169 9.65 -5.59 -4.77
N SER A 170 9.30 -4.59 -5.57
CA SER A 170 8.78 -4.82 -6.93
C SER A 170 9.82 -5.36 -7.90
N PHE A 171 11.11 -5.19 -7.63
CA PHE A 171 12.16 -5.70 -8.52
C PHE A 171 12.15 -7.23 -8.61
N GLN A 172 11.60 -7.92 -7.61
CA GLN A 172 11.48 -9.39 -7.59
C GLN A 172 10.52 -9.94 -8.67
N PHE A 173 9.56 -9.13 -9.13
CA PHE A 173 8.61 -9.51 -10.18
C PHE A 173 8.65 -8.58 -11.41
N LEU A 174 9.32 -7.44 -11.30
CA LEU A 174 9.66 -6.52 -12.39
C LEU A 174 11.18 -6.36 -12.45
N ASN A 175 11.87 -7.41 -12.92
CA ASN A 175 13.33 -7.50 -12.94
C ASN A 175 13.95 -6.63 -14.05
N THR A 176 13.70 -5.33 -14.00
CA THR A 176 14.30 -4.33 -14.89
C THR A 176 14.35 -2.99 -14.18
N SER A 177 15.13 -2.05 -14.70
CA SER A 177 15.27 -0.75 -14.06
C SER A 177 13.96 0.05 -14.09
N LEU A 178 13.74 0.87 -13.07
CA LEU A 178 12.60 1.80 -13.04
C LEU A 178 12.54 2.68 -14.29
N GLN A 179 13.70 3.11 -14.82
CA GLN A 179 13.79 3.84 -16.09
C GLN A 179 13.11 3.07 -17.22
N LYS A 180 13.49 1.80 -17.41
CA LYS A 180 12.92 0.98 -18.48
C LYS A 180 11.43 0.71 -18.25
N LEU A 181 10.99 0.58 -16.99
CA LEU A 181 9.57 0.45 -16.68
C LEU A 181 8.79 1.72 -17.06
N VAL A 182 9.33 2.90 -16.76
CA VAL A 182 8.71 4.20 -17.08
C VAL A 182 8.67 4.44 -18.58
N GLU A 183 9.76 4.14 -19.31
CA GLU A 183 9.84 4.29 -20.77
C GLU A 183 8.84 3.39 -21.52
N ASN A 184 8.51 2.22 -20.96
CA ASN A 184 7.54 1.30 -21.55
C ASN A 184 6.08 1.64 -21.19
N LEU A 185 5.83 2.67 -20.38
CA LEU A 185 4.49 3.08 -19.97
C LEU A 185 4.05 4.35 -20.69
N ASP A 186 2.83 4.31 -21.22
CA ASP A 186 2.20 5.50 -21.77
C ASP A 186 1.94 6.57 -20.68
N HIS A 187 2.14 7.84 -21.02
CA HIS A 187 1.99 8.96 -20.08
C HIS A 187 0.59 9.06 -19.46
N SER A 188 -0.45 8.53 -20.10
CA SER A 188 -1.81 8.47 -19.53
C SER A 188 -1.89 7.56 -18.29
N LYS A 189 -1.00 6.57 -18.16
CA LYS A 189 -1.01 5.57 -17.08
C LYS A 189 -0.53 6.11 -15.73
N PHE A 190 0.09 7.28 -15.69
CA PHE A 190 0.55 7.93 -14.46
C PHE A 190 -0.54 8.73 -13.74
N SER A 191 -1.78 8.21 -13.70
CA SER A 191 -2.95 8.91 -13.12
C SER A 191 -2.78 9.25 -11.64
N ILE A 192 -2.19 8.36 -10.85
CA ILE A 192 -1.92 8.57 -9.41
C ILE A 192 -0.88 9.68 -9.22
N MET A 193 0.22 9.66 -9.99
CA MET A 193 1.24 10.71 -9.93
C MET A 193 0.63 12.07 -10.29
N LYS A 194 -0.20 12.11 -11.34
CA LYS A 194 -0.91 13.32 -11.78
C LYS A 194 -1.89 13.84 -10.73
N SER A 195 -2.55 12.97 -9.97
CA SER A 195 -3.48 13.41 -8.92
C SER A 195 -2.76 13.91 -7.66
N CYS A 196 -1.59 13.34 -7.33
CA CYS A 196 -0.85 13.72 -6.13
C CYS A 196 0.06 14.95 -6.31
N MET A 197 0.50 15.27 -7.53
CA MET A 197 1.46 16.36 -7.75
C MET A 197 0.90 17.33 -8.78
N SER A 198 0.51 18.55 -8.38
CA SER A 198 -0.05 19.60 -9.27
C SER A 198 1.01 20.42 -10.04
N SER A 199 2.30 20.06 -9.93
CA SER A 199 3.42 20.87 -10.40
C SER A 199 3.55 20.94 -11.94
N PRO A 200 3.99 22.08 -12.51
CA PRO A 200 4.39 22.19 -13.91
C PRO A 200 5.63 21.35 -14.29
N HIS A 201 6.35 20.79 -13.30
CA HIS A 201 7.56 20.01 -13.53
C HIS A 201 7.35 18.48 -13.50
N ARG A 202 6.12 18.01 -13.73
CA ARG A 202 5.77 16.57 -13.72
C ARG A 202 6.63 15.72 -14.65
N ASP A 203 6.99 16.23 -15.82
CA ASP A 203 7.80 15.47 -16.78
C ASP A 203 9.23 15.26 -16.30
N LEU A 204 9.70 16.08 -15.35
CA LEU A 204 10.99 15.82 -14.69
C LEU A 204 10.90 14.57 -13.82
N LEU A 205 9.77 14.30 -13.19
CA LEU A 205 9.59 13.10 -12.38
C LEU A 205 9.75 11.82 -13.22
N LEU A 206 9.52 11.86 -14.53
CA LEU A 206 9.66 10.68 -15.39
C LEU A 206 11.10 10.45 -15.87
N LYS A 207 12.04 11.36 -15.59
CA LYS A 207 13.43 11.28 -16.08
C LYS A 207 14.33 10.52 -15.12
N LYS A 208 15.30 9.78 -15.70
CA LYS A 208 16.38 9.11 -14.96
C LYS A 208 17.17 10.12 -14.14
N GLY A 209 17.52 9.75 -12.90
CA GLY A 209 18.33 10.58 -12.01
C GLY A 209 17.55 11.62 -11.21
N ILE A 210 16.23 11.73 -11.43
CA ILE A 210 15.34 12.56 -10.61
C ILE A 210 14.79 11.76 -9.41
N TYR A 211 14.61 10.44 -9.57
CA TYR A 211 14.31 9.53 -8.46
C TYR A 211 15.58 8.91 -7.86
N PRO A 212 15.65 8.75 -6.53
CA PRO A 212 16.61 7.85 -5.92
C PRO A 212 16.27 6.39 -6.25
N TYR A 213 17.32 5.58 -6.32
CA TYR A 213 17.25 4.13 -6.48
C TYR A 213 17.17 3.44 -5.13
#